data_AF-S3BRY6-F1
#
_entry.id   AF-S3BRY6-F1
#
_cell.length_a   1.000
_cell.length_b   1.000
_cell.length_c   1.000
_cell.angle_alpha   90.00
_cell.angle_beta   90.00
_cell.angle_gamma   90.00
#
_symmetry.space_group_name_H-M   'P 1'
#
loop_
_entity.id
_entity.type
_entity.pdbx_description
1 polymer ?
#
loop_
_entity_poly.entity_id
_entity_poly.type
_entity_poly.pdbx_seq_one_letter_code
_entity_poly.pdbx_strand_id
1 'polypeptide(L)'
;MSSSTSATASLKEVKDKVTELSPEIIYSASMWTPEQAAEMQAVARKVKPEIKTHAIPQGLQVLEGLDAIVAHLTKALPMLL
;
A
#
# COMPACT_ATOMS: atom_id res chain seq x y z
N MET A 1 0.72 -17.12 -8.63
CA MET A 1 -0.21 -16.01 -8.37
C MET A 1 0.48 -14.74 -8.80
N SER A 2 0.09 -14.19 -9.95
CA SER A 2 0.71 -12.97 -10.49
C SER A 2 0.13 -11.75 -9.79
N SER A 3 0.79 -11.27 -8.74
CA SER A 3 0.45 -10.00 -8.10
C SER A 3 0.89 -8.86 -9.01
N SER A 4 -0.01 -8.37 -9.86
CA SER A 4 0.20 -7.18 -10.69
C SER A 4 0.41 -5.97 -9.78
N THR A 5 1.66 -5.60 -9.54
CA THR A 5 2.02 -4.48 -8.68
C THR A 5 2.06 -3.20 -9.52
N SER A 6 1.03 -2.35 -9.39
CA SER A 6 0.97 -1.03 -10.06
C SER A 6 1.29 0.07 -9.04
N ALA A 7 2.39 0.81 -9.25
CA ALA A 7 2.80 1.90 -8.37
C ALA A 7 2.00 3.18 -8.68
N THR A 8 1.38 3.78 -7.67
CA THR A 8 0.52 4.97 -7.79
C THR A 8 1.23 6.17 -7.19
N ALA A 9 1.41 7.23 -7.96
CA ALA A 9 2.23 8.38 -7.54
C ALA A 9 1.44 9.37 -6.66
N SER A 10 0.11 9.33 -6.69
CA SER A 10 -0.73 10.31 -5.98
C SER A 10 -2.01 9.70 -5.37
N LEU A 11 -2.52 10.32 -4.29
CA LEU A 11 -3.75 9.90 -3.62
C LEU A 11 -4.99 9.92 -4.52
N LYS A 12 -4.99 10.81 -5.53
CA LYS A 12 -6.10 10.95 -6.47
C LYS A 12 -6.27 9.71 -7.34
N GLU A 13 -5.17 9.07 -7.74
CA GLU A 13 -5.16 7.88 -8.58
C GLU A 13 -5.49 6.59 -7.80
N VAL A 14 -5.47 6.63 -6.46
CA VAL A 14 -5.80 5.46 -5.64
C VAL A 14 -7.19 4.94 -5.96
N LYS A 15 -8.17 5.84 -6.07
CA LYS A 15 -9.57 5.48 -6.33
C LYS A 15 -9.69 4.75 -7.67
N ASP A 16 -9.11 5.33 -8.72
CA ASP A 16 -9.22 4.82 -10.08
C ASP A 16 -8.55 3.46 -10.20
N LYS A 17 -7.35 3.30 -9.63
CA LYS A 17 -6.65 2.01 -9.65
C LYS A 17 -7.28 0.94 -8.78
N VAL A 18 -7.83 1.28 -7.61
CA VAL A 18 -8.58 0.30 -6.81
C VAL A 18 -9.84 -0.14 -7.56
N THR A 19 -10.46 0.75 -8.34
CA THR A 19 -11.61 0.42 -9.18
C THR A 19 -11.22 -0.47 -10.37
N GLU A 20 -10.14 -0.13 -11.07
CA GLU A 20 -9.67 -0.83 -12.27
C GLU A 20 -9.08 -2.21 -11.96
N LEU A 21 -8.19 -2.28 -10.96
CA LEU A 21 -7.44 -3.49 -10.64
C LEU A 21 -8.16 -4.37 -9.60
N SER A 22 -9.15 -3.82 -8.88
CA SER A 22 -9.86 -4.46 -7.76
C SER A 22 -8.95 -5.30 -6.83
N PRO A 23 -7.83 -4.73 -6.34
CA PRO A 23 -6.88 -5.49 -5.55
C PRO A 23 -7.51 -5.99 -4.24
N GLU A 24 -6.99 -7.10 -3.72
CA GLU A 24 -7.35 -7.58 -2.38
C GLU A 24 -6.54 -6.89 -1.29
N ILE A 25 -5.30 -6.48 -1.62
CA ILE A 25 -4.36 -5.84 -0.70
C ILE A 25 -3.73 -4.63 -1.38
N ILE A 26 -3.63 -3.51 -0.66
CA ILE A 26 -2.90 -2.31 -1.08
C ILE A 26 -1.87 -1.90 -0.02
N TYR A 27 -0.68 -1.50 -0.49
CA TYR A 27 0.42 -1.02 0.35
C TYR A 27 0.64 0.47 0.14
N SER A 28 0.86 1.25 1.21
CA SER A 28 1.28 2.65 1.08
C SER A 28 2.75 2.73 0.68
N ALA A 29 3.12 3.80 -0.03
CA ALA A 29 4.53 4.08 -0.28
C ALA A 29 5.24 4.50 1.02
N SER A 30 6.51 4.09 1.18
CA SER A 30 7.36 4.51 2.30
C SER A 30 7.71 6.01 2.26
N MET A 31 7.42 6.71 1.16
CA MET A 31 7.62 8.15 1.02
C MET A 31 6.41 8.97 1.50
N TRP A 32 5.29 8.32 1.82
CA TRP A 32 4.09 9.00 2.27
C TRP A 32 4.12 9.19 3.79
N THR A 33 3.60 10.33 4.24
CA THR A 33 3.41 10.58 5.67
C THR A 33 2.31 9.66 6.23
N PRO A 34 2.25 9.45 7.55
CA PRO A 34 1.17 8.68 8.18
C PRO A 34 -0.22 9.18 7.79
N GLU A 35 -0.40 10.50 7.66
CA GLU A 35 -1.66 11.12 7.25
C GLU A 35 -2.02 10.78 5.80
N GLN A 36 -1.05 10.84 4.90
CA GLN A 36 -1.24 10.45 3.50
C GLN A 36 -1.56 8.95 3.38
N ALA A 37 -0.88 8.10 4.15
CA ALA A 37 -1.19 6.69 4.20
C ALA A 37 -2.62 6.45 4.72
N ALA A 38 -3.04 7.13 5.78
CA ALA A 38 -4.41 7.04 6.31
C ALA A 38 -5.46 7.52 5.30
N GLU A 39 -5.18 8.60 4.56
CA GLU A 39 -6.06 9.10 3.51
C GLU A 39 -6.22 8.09 2.37
N MET A 40 -5.11 7.46 1.92
CA MET A 40 -5.17 6.37 0.93
C MET A 40 -6.03 5.22 1.43
N GLN A 41 -5.85 4.80 2.68
CA GLN A 41 -6.63 3.72 3.26
C GLN A 41 -8.12 4.07 3.28
N ALA A 42 -8.47 5.31 3.64
CA ALA A 42 -9.84 5.78 3.62
C ALA A 42 -10.42 5.78 2.19
N VAL A 43 -9.66 6.24 1.19
CA VAL A 43 -10.09 6.23 -0.22
C VAL A 43 -10.27 4.79 -0.72
N ALA A 44 -9.31 3.91 -0.46
CA ALA A 44 -9.35 2.51 -0.87
C ALA A 44 -10.58 1.80 -0.27
N ARG A 45 -10.84 1.99 1.05
CA ARG A 45 -12.00 1.42 1.73
C ARG A 45 -13.34 2.01 1.27
N LYS A 46 -13.37 3.25 0.81
CA LYS A 46 -14.58 3.83 0.18
C LYS A 46 -14.93 3.14 -1.14
N VAL A 47 -13.94 2.67 -1.88
CA VAL A 47 -14.15 1.94 -3.15
C VAL A 47 -14.44 0.46 -2.88
N LYS A 48 -13.64 -0.17 -2.02
CA LYS A 48 -13.77 -1.59 -1.67
C LYS A 48 -13.62 -1.73 -0.14
N PRO A 49 -14.74 -1.81 0.62
CA PRO A 49 -14.69 -1.84 2.08
C PRO A 49 -13.86 -2.98 2.67
N GLU A 50 -13.83 -4.11 1.97
CA GLU A 50 -13.13 -5.34 2.37
C GLU A 50 -11.64 -5.35 1.96
N ILE A 51 -11.13 -4.29 1.31
CA ILE A 51 -9.73 -4.23 0.91
C ILE A 51 -8.82 -4.24 2.13
N LYS A 52 -7.81 -5.11 2.12
CA LYS A 52 -6.76 -5.11 3.14
C LYS A 52 -5.78 -3.99 2.82
N THR A 53 -5.45 -3.18 3.80
CA THR A 53 -4.56 -2.04 3.63
C THR A 53 -3.38 -2.14 4.58
N HIS A 54 -2.16 -1.95 4.09
CA HIS A 54 -0.96 -1.96 4.91
C HIS A 54 -0.13 -0.70 4.68
N ALA A 55 0.20 0.02 5.75
CA ALA A 55 1.06 1.19 5.64
C ALA A 55 2.52 0.78 5.82
N ILE A 56 3.38 1.11 4.85
CA ILE A 56 4.82 0.97 5.01
C ILE A 56 5.33 2.16 5.85
N PRO A 57 6.16 1.93 6.87
CA PRO A 57 6.73 3.02 7.68
C PRO A 57 7.41 4.08 6.82
N GLN A 58 7.13 5.36 7.14
CA GLN A 58 7.71 6.48 6.42
C GLN A 58 9.24 6.47 6.55
N GLY A 59 9.94 6.68 5.43
CA GLY A 59 11.40 6.77 5.41
C GLY A 59 12.13 5.42 5.48
N LEU A 60 11.43 4.28 5.56
CA LEU A 60 12.06 2.96 5.69
C LEU A 60 13.09 2.68 4.58
N GLN A 61 12.78 3.07 3.33
CA GLN A 61 13.72 2.93 2.20
C GLN A 61 15.00 3.74 2.39
N VAL A 62 14.89 4.92 2.99
CA VAL A 62 16.01 5.86 3.17
C VAL A 62 16.87 5.42 4.33
N LEU A 63 16.23 4.96 5.42
CA LEU A 63 16.90 4.56 6.66
C LEU A 63 17.59 3.20 6.52
N GLU A 64 16.93 2.23 5.88
CA GLU A 64 17.38 0.83 5.87
C GLU A 64 17.48 0.22 4.46
N GLY A 65 17.24 1.02 3.41
CA GLY A 65 17.34 0.58 2.03
C GLY A 65 16.11 -0.14 1.50
N LEU A 66 16.17 -0.55 0.23
CA LEU A 66 15.10 -1.30 -0.43
C LEU A 66 14.91 -2.71 0.16
N ASP A 67 15.99 -3.34 0.63
CA ASP A 67 15.94 -4.68 1.22
C ASP A 67 15.09 -4.70 2.50
N ALA A 68 15.12 -3.63 3.29
CA ALA A 68 14.27 -3.49 4.47
C ALA A 68 12.79 -3.39 4.13
N ILE A 69 12.44 -2.79 2.99
CA ILE A 69 11.05 -2.82 2.49
C ILE A 69 10.64 -4.26 2.18
N VAL A 70 11.48 -5.01 1.45
CA VAL A 70 11.19 -6.42 1.11
C VAL A 70 11.05 -7.25 2.38
N ALA A 71 11.94 -7.09 3.36
CA ALA A 71 11.89 -7.80 4.63
C ALA A 71 10.62 -7.44 5.44
N HIS A 72 10.26 -6.15 5.47
CA HIS A 72 9.05 -5.68 6.15
C HIS A 72 7.79 -6.27 5.50
N LEU A 73 7.68 -6.22 4.18
CA LEU A 73 6.56 -6.80 3.44
C LEU A 73 6.51 -8.32 3.62
N THR A 74 7.65 -9.00 3.58
CA THR A 74 7.73 -10.46 3.79
C THR A 74 7.25 -10.87 5.18
N LYS A 75 7.52 -10.07 6.22
CA LYS A 75 7.01 -10.30 7.57
C LYS A 75 5.53 -9.94 7.73
N ALA A 76 5.04 -8.93 7.00
CA ALA A 76 3.65 -8.49 7.06
C ALA A 76 2.69 -9.39 6.26
N LEU A 77 3.16 -9.98 5.15
CA LEU A 77 2.36 -10.82 4.25
C LEU A 77 1.60 -11.96 4.96
N PRO A 78 2.21 -12.76 5.86
CA PRO A 78 1.50 -13.82 6.59
C PRO A 78 0.39 -13.32 7.51
N MET A 79 0.46 -12.05 7.96
CA MET A 79 -0.61 -11.44 8.78
C MET A 79 -1.74 -10.88 7.92
N LEU A 80 -1.50 -10.70 6.62
CA LEU A 80 -2.43 -10.11 5.66
C LEU A 80 -3.12 -11.16 4.77
N LEU A 81 -2.76 -12.44 4.82
CA LEU A 81 -3.37 -13.52 4.03
C LEU A 81 -4.33 -14.34 4.88
#